data_AF-A0A424HDX9-F1
#
_entry.id   AF-A0A424HDX9-F1
#
_cell.length_a   1.000
_cell.length_b   1.000
_cell.length_c   1.000
_cell.angle_alpha   90.00
_cell.angle_beta   90.00
_cell.angle_gamma   90.00
#
_symmetry.space_group_name_H-M   'P 1'
#
loop_
_entity.id
_entity.type
_entity.pdbx_description
1 polymer ?
#
loop_
_entity_poly.entity_id
_entity_poly.type
_entity_poly.pdbx_seq_one_letter_code
_entity_poly.pdbx_strand_id
1 'polypeptide(L)'
;MESIISLIQHPHVIKITLLSLSGLIIRQSLVFCGQRWANTYHHLGTYILLPNIALIITSVIKNDIALSLGMIGALSIVRFRNPVKSPFELVMFFGLLTLGIVASVSLMLTILLALLLIVVIFGIKFADQISKKFNFNIFQYSFGDGNLNYTLELNSSEELNEFLKNENIINFYFDKKNNNYSYRIVFKTKKDLMEFTDRAKKQEKILNIRADIQS
;
A
#
# COMPACT_ATOMS: atom_id res chain seq x y z
N MET A 1 -24.27 34.45 13.35
CA MET A 1 -23.73 33.24 14.00
C MET A 1 -24.70 32.07 13.89
N GLU A 2 -25.99 32.29 14.15
CA GLU A 2 -27.05 31.26 13.99
C GLU A 2 -27.18 30.68 12.58
N SER A 3 -26.99 31.49 11.53
CA SER A 3 -27.03 31.04 10.13
C SER A 3 -25.89 30.09 9.74
N ILE A 4 -24.74 30.18 10.42
CA ILE A 4 -23.59 29.29 10.18
C ILE A 4 -23.80 27.98 10.93
N ILE A 5 -24.37 28.04 12.14
CA ILE A 5 -24.67 26.87 12.97
C ILE A 5 -25.73 26.00 12.29
N SER A 6 -26.78 26.61 11.71
CA SER A 6 -27.81 25.87 10.98
C SER A 6 -27.29 25.20 9.71
N LEU A 7 -26.32 25.82 9.01
CA LEU A 7 -25.66 25.22 7.85
C LEU A 7 -24.79 24.02 8.24
N ILE A 8 -24.03 24.12 9.35
CA ILE A 8 -23.19 23.03 9.87
C ILE A 8 -24.05 21.84 10.33
N GLN A 9 -25.23 22.10 10.89
CA GLN A 9 -26.15 21.07 11.36
C GLN A 9 -26.92 20.38 10.23
N HIS A 10 -26.76 20.81 8.98
CA HIS A 10 -27.45 20.21 7.85
C HIS A 10 -27.04 18.72 7.70
N PRO A 11 -27.99 17.77 7.54
CA PRO A 11 -27.71 16.34 7.57
C PRO A 11 -26.72 15.88 6.49
N HIS A 12 -26.72 16.52 5.32
CA HIS A 12 -25.72 16.25 4.28
C HIS A 12 -24.31 16.74 4.64
N VAL A 13 -24.20 17.89 5.31
CA VAL A 13 -22.90 18.42 5.76
C VAL A 13 -22.30 17.48 6.80
N ILE A 14 -23.10 17.03 7.77
CA ILE A 14 -22.69 16.04 8.77
C ILE A 14 -22.16 14.76 8.12
N LYS A 15 -22.87 14.23 7.11
CA LYS A 15 -22.44 13.03 6.37
C LYS A 15 -21.11 13.26 5.65
N ILE A 16 -20.96 14.37 4.94
CA ILE A 16 -19.74 14.70 4.20
C ILE A 16 -18.55 14.86 5.15
N THR A 17 -18.74 15.55 6.27
CA THR A 17 -17.71 15.70 7.30
C THR A 17 -17.32 14.36 7.89
N LEU A 18 -18.30 13.51 8.23
CA LEU A 18 -18.04 12.17 8.77
C LEU A 18 -17.27 11.28 7.79
N LEU A 19 -17.65 11.28 6.51
CA LEU A 19 -16.99 10.48 5.47
C LEU A 19 -15.56 10.96 5.23
N SER A 20 -15.35 12.27 5.16
CA SER A 20 -14.03 12.86 4.97
C SER A 20 -13.10 12.53 6.14
N LEU A 21 -13.62 12.63 7.38
CA LEU A 21 -12.87 12.28 8.58
C LEU A 21 -12.57 10.77 8.63
N SER A 22 -13.55 9.92 8.33
CA SER A 22 -13.38 8.47 8.30
C SER A 22 -12.33 8.04 7.27
N GLY A 23 -12.41 8.60 6.04
CA GLY A 23 -11.42 8.35 5.00
C GLY A 23 -10.00 8.77 5.41
N LEU A 24 -9.86 9.93 6.06
CA LEU A 24 -8.57 10.39 6.60
C LEU A 24 -8.02 9.45 7.67
N ILE A 25 -8.86 9.01 8.62
CA ILE A 25 -8.45 8.09 9.70
C ILE A 25 -8.03 6.74 9.14
N ILE A 26 -8.78 6.20 8.17
CA ILE A 26 -8.43 4.93 7.51
C ILE A 26 -7.09 5.07 6.79
N ARG A 27 -6.88 6.16 6.03
CA ARG A 27 -5.58 6.43 5.38
C ARG A 27 -4.45 6.50 6.41
N GLN A 28 -4.65 7.23 7.50
CA GLN A 28 -3.62 7.39 8.53
C GLN A 28 -3.30 6.05 9.22
N SER A 29 -4.30 5.19 9.39
CA SER A 29 -4.14 3.82 9.91
C SER A 29 -3.26 2.98 8.98
N LEU A 30 -3.47 3.07 7.66
CA LEU A 30 -2.64 2.40 6.66
C LEU A 30 -1.18 2.88 6.71
N VAL A 31 -0.97 4.20 6.70
CA VAL A 31 0.37 4.79 6.77
C VAL A 31 1.09 4.37 8.06
N PHE A 32 0.38 4.38 9.20
CA PHE A 32 0.94 3.92 10.47
C PHE A 32 1.26 2.41 10.47
N CYS A 33 0.52 1.62 9.71
CA CYS A 33 0.83 0.20 9.50
C CYS A 33 1.96 -0.06 8.49
N GLY A 34 2.64 1.00 8.02
CA GLY A 34 3.78 0.88 7.12
C GLY A 34 3.41 0.74 5.66
N GLN A 35 2.13 0.94 5.30
CA GLN A 35 1.65 0.91 3.92
C GLN A 35 2.07 2.20 3.21
N ARG A 36 3.27 2.20 2.60
CA ARG A 36 3.88 3.36 1.96
C ARG A 36 3.10 3.89 0.76
N TRP A 37 2.47 3.00 -0.01
CA TRP A 37 1.63 3.39 -1.14
C TRP A 37 0.53 4.37 -0.73
N ALA A 38 -0.07 4.24 0.46
CA ALA A 38 -1.12 5.15 0.95
C ALA A 38 -0.62 6.56 1.32
N ASN A 39 0.71 6.79 1.35
CA ASN A 39 1.33 8.05 1.75
C ASN A 39 1.72 8.94 0.55
N THR A 40 0.80 9.10 -0.41
CA THR A 40 0.99 10.03 -1.55
C THR A 40 -0.14 11.05 -1.61
N TYR A 41 0.12 12.16 -2.32
CA TYR A 41 -0.86 13.21 -2.56
C TYR A 41 -2.13 12.68 -3.24
N HIS A 42 -1.98 11.78 -4.22
CA HIS A 42 -3.11 11.17 -4.92
C HIS A 42 -3.98 10.36 -3.98
N HIS A 43 -3.39 9.53 -3.11
CA HIS A 43 -4.15 8.75 -2.14
C HIS A 43 -4.83 9.62 -1.07
N LEU A 44 -4.22 10.72 -0.64
CA LEU A 44 -4.89 11.67 0.25
C LEU A 44 -6.18 12.19 -0.39
N GLY A 45 -6.10 12.65 -1.65
CA GLY A 45 -7.26 13.11 -2.41
C GLY A 45 -8.31 12.02 -2.57
N THR A 46 -7.91 10.80 -2.95
CA THR A 46 -8.84 9.67 -3.14
C THR A 46 -9.57 9.31 -1.85
N TYR A 47 -8.88 9.20 -0.71
CA TYR A 47 -9.50 8.79 0.55
C TYR A 47 -10.50 9.83 1.09
N ILE A 48 -10.34 11.11 0.74
CA ILE A 48 -11.32 12.15 1.07
C ILE A 48 -12.46 12.17 0.04
N LEU A 49 -12.14 12.20 -1.26
CA LEU A 49 -13.12 12.49 -2.31
C LEU A 49 -14.00 11.28 -2.65
N LEU A 50 -13.42 10.08 -2.73
CA LEU A 50 -14.11 8.88 -3.19
C LEU A 50 -15.39 8.53 -2.38
N PRO A 51 -15.37 8.49 -1.02
CA PRO A 51 -16.58 8.20 -0.26
C PRO A 51 -17.65 9.30 -0.42
N ASN A 52 -17.24 10.56 -0.55
CA ASN A 52 -18.18 11.68 -0.76
C ASN A 52 -18.84 11.62 -2.14
N ILE A 53 -18.07 11.30 -3.19
CA ILE A 53 -18.59 11.09 -4.54
C ILE A 53 -19.62 9.95 -4.52
N ALA A 54 -19.31 8.83 -3.87
CA ALA A 54 -20.24 7.71 -3.73
C ALA A 54 -21.53 8.09 -2.98
N LEU A 55 -21.44 8.92 -1.94
CA LEU A 55 -22.62 9.44 -1.23
C LEU A 55 -23.51 10.29 -2.15
N ILE A 56 -22.94 11.20 -2.93
CA ILE A 56 -23.70 12.07 -3.84
C ILE A 56 -24.38 11.21 -4.91
N ILE A 57 -23.61 10.33 -5.54
CA ILE A 57 -24.08 9.40 -6.55
C ILE A 57 -25.29 8.60 -6.03
N THR A 58 -25.15 7.95 -4.87
CA THR A 58 -26.23 7.14 -4.30
C THR A 58 -27.44 7.95 -3.88
N SER A 59 -27.24 9.19 -3.42
CA SER A 59 -28.34 10.08 -3.06
C SER A 59 -29.19 10.50 -4.27
N VAL A 60 -28.58 10.68 -5.44
CA VAL A 60 -29.28 11.01 -6.70
C VAL A 60 -30.12 9.84 -7.21
N ILE A 61 -29.65 8.62 -7.00
CA ILE A 61 -30.23 7.40 -7.61
C ILE A 61 -31.29 6.74 -6.73
N LYS A 62 -31.35 7.07 -5.44
CA LYS A 62 -32.09 6.33 -4.39
C LYS A 62 -33.57 6.03 -4.71
N ASN A 63 -34.16 6.66 -5.72
CA ASN A 63 -35.56 6.50 -6.12
C ASN A 63 -35.77 6.02 -7.58
N ASP A 64 -34.70 5.70 -8.32
CA ASP A 64 -34.81 5.25 -9.72
C ASP A 64 -34.05 3.93 -9.93
N ILE A 65 -34.83 2.85 -10.00
CA ILE A 65 -34.34 1.48 -10.19
C ILE A 65 -33.62 1.35 -11.55
N ALA A 66 -34.10 2.00 -12.60
CA ALA A 66 -33.51 1.95 -13.93
C ALA A 66 -32.16 2.68 -13.96
N LEU A 67 -32.08 3.85 -13.31
CA LEU A 67 -30.82 4.60 -13.15
C LEU A 67 -29.81 3.84 -12.28
N SER A 68 -30.27 3.18 -11.21
CA SER A 68 -29.43 2.35 -10.34
C SER A 68 -28.82 1.16 -11.06
N LEU A 69 -29.62 0.48 -11.88
CA LEU A 69 -29.17 -0.68 -12.65
C LEU A 69 -28.17 -0.27 -13.75
N GLY A 70 -28.44 0.86 -14.43
CA GLY A 70 -27.54 1.43 -15.43
C GLY A 70 -26.19 1.83 -14.85
N MET A 71 -26.16 2.33 -13.61
CA MET A 71 -24.91 2.73 -12.98
C MET A 71 -24.05 1.57 -12.51
N ILE A 72 -24.64 0.50 -11.96
CA ILE A 72 -23.89 -0.72 -11.61
C ILE A 72 -23.25 -1.31 -12.88
N GLY A 73 -23.97 -1.28 -14.01
CA GLY A 73 -23.45 -1.63 -15.33
C GLY A 73 -22.29 -0.73 -15.77
N ALA A 74 -22.45 0.59 -15.67
CA ALA A 74 -21.40 1.54 -16.05
C ALA A 74 -20.14 1.45 -15.17
N LEU A 75 -20.30 1.24 -13.86
CA LEU A 75 -19.19 1.11 -12.91
C LEU A 75 -18.40 -0.19 -13.15
N SER A 76 -19.07 -1.24 -13.62
CA SER A 76 -18.42 -2.48 -14.09
C SER A 76 -17.62 -2.31 -15.39
N ILE A 77 -17.90 -1.26 -16.18
CA ILE A 77 -17.19 -0.92 -17.43
C ILE A 77 -15.97 -0.04 -17.17
N VAL A 78 -15.85 0.60 -16.00
CA VAL A 78 -14.65 1.37 -15.62
C VAL A 78 -13.51 0.40 -15.35
N ARG A 79 -12.90 -0.09 -16.44
CA ARG A 79 -11.70 -0.91 -16.38
C ARG A 79 -10.56 0.00 -15.93
N PHE A 80 -9.94 -0.33 -14.83
CA PHE A 80 -8.65 0.23 -14.49
C PHE A 80 -7.67 -0.23 -15.58
N ARG A 81 -7.38 0.66 -16.54
CA ARG A 81 -6.45 0.37 -17.64
C ARG A 81 -5.01 0.24 -17.14
N ASN A 82 -4.72 0.80 -15.97
CA ASN A 82 -3.51 0.58 -15.22
C ASN A 82 -3.80 -0.46 -14.13
N PRO A 83 -3.02 -1.54 -14.01
CA PRO A 83 -3.22 -2.53 -12.96
C PRO A 83 -3.09 -1.85 -11.59
N VAL A 84 -4.06 -2.08 -10.71
CA VAL A 84 -3.95 -1.67 -9.30
C VAL A 84 -2.80 -2.46 -8.70
N LYS A 85 -1.84 -1.74 -8.10
CA LYS A 85 -0.52 -2.30 -7.76
C LYS A 85 -0.61 -3.39 -6.71
N SER A 86 -1.54 -3.27 -5.76
CA SER A 86 -1.79 -4.29 -4.73
C SER A 86 -3.28 -4.67 -4.64
N PRO A 87 -3.61 -5.97 -4.43
CA PRO A 87 -4.98 -6.40 -4.17
C PRO A 87 -5.61 -5.71 -2.94
N PHE A 88 -4.80 -5.39 -1.94
CA PHE A 88 -5.25 -4.73 -0.72
C PHE A 88 -5.69 -3.28 -0.96
N GLU A 89 -4.94 -2.52 -1.78
CA GLU A 89 -5.32 -1.17 -2.21
C GLU A 89 -6.70 -1.16 -2.90
N LEU A 90 -6.96 -2.14 -3.76
CA LEU A 90 -8.25 -2.29 -4.43
C LEU A 90 -9.39 -2.50 -3.42
N VAL A 91 -9.20 -3.40 -2.45
CA VAL A 91 -10.18 -3.65 -1.38
C VAL A 91 -10.44 -2.38 -0.57
N MET A 92 -9.43 -1.58 -0.27
CA MET A 92 -9.60 -0.32 0.45
C MET A 92 -10.42 0.70 -0.35
N PHE A 93 -10.23 0.80 -1.67
CA PHE A 93 -11.06 1.66 -2.52
C PHE A 93 -12.51 1.20 -2.57
N PHE A 94 -12.77 -0.11 -2.65
CA PHE A 94 -14.13 -0.62 -2.53
C PHE A 94 -14.73 -0.32 -1.15
N GLY A 95 -13.97 -0.48 -0.06
CA GLY A 95 -14.41 -0.11 1.28
C GLY A 95 -14.79 1.37 1.41
N LEU A 96 -14.05 2.27 0.78
CA LEU A 96 -14.39 3.71 0.73
C LEU A 96 -15.66 4.00 -0.09
N LEU A 97 -15.83 3.33 -1.23
CA LEU A 97 -17.08 3.43 -2.00
C LEU A 97 -18.27 2.95 -1.16
N THR A 98 -18.15 1.78 -0.52
CA THR A 98 -19.17 1.24 0.37
C THR A 98 -19.48 2.16 1.54
N LEU A 99 -18.47 2.82 2.13
CA LEU A 99 -18.67 3.83 3.18
C LEU A 99 -19.61 4.96 2.73
N GLY A 100 -19.40 5.49 1.53
CA GLY A 100 -20.28 6.51 0.93
C GLY A 100 -21.69 6.02 0.67
N ILE A 101 -21.83 4.81 0.11
CA ILE A 101 -23.13 4.17 -0.13
C ILE A 101 -23.89 3.98 1.18
N VAL A 102 -23.24 3.41 2.21
CA VAL A 102 -23.87 3.12 3.51
C VAL A 102 -24.27 4.40 4.22
N ALA A 103 -23.51 5.49 4.10
CA ALA A 103 -23.87 6.80 4.66
C ALA A 103 -25.15 7.41 4.05
N SER A 104 -25.51 7.02 2.83
CA SER A 104 -26.80 7.40 2.23
C SER A 104 -28.00 6.70 2.91
N VAL A 105 -27.76 5.54 3.53
CA VAL A 105 -28.77 4.71 4.20
C VAL A 105 -28.81 4.97 5.70
N SER A 106 -27.69 4.81 6.41
CA SER A 106 -27.63 5.00 7.86
C SER A 106 -26.24 5.39 8.35
N LEU A 107 -26.18 6.36 9.27
CA LEU A 107 -24.92 6.81 9.86
C LEU A 107 -24.28 5.76 10.78
N MET A 108 -25.09 4.98 11.50
CA MET A 108 -24.59 3.96 12.43
C MET A 108 -23.80 2.88 11.70
N LEU A 109 -24.31 2.37 10.57
CA LEU A 109 -23.60 1.37 9.76
C LEU A 109 -22.33 1.96 9.13
N THR A 110 -22.30 3.26 8.79
CA THR A 110 -21.10 3.93 8.29
C THR A 110 -19.98 3.89 9.32
N ILE A 111 -20.28 4.23 10.58
CA ILE A 111 -19.30 4.21 11.67
C ILE A 111 -18.82 2.79 11.93
N LEU A 112 -19.74 1.81 11.95
CA LEU A 112 -19.39 0.40 12.15
C LEU A 112 -18.46 -0.12 11.04
N LEU A 113 -18.74 0.21 9.78
CA LEU A 113 -17.89 -0.17 8.65
C LEU A 113 -16.52 0.50 8.71
N ALA A 114 -16.46 1.80 9.03
CA ALA A 114 -15.19 2.50 9.19
C ALA A 114 -14.34 1.86 10.30
N LEU A 115 -14.96 1.53 11.43
CA LEU A 115 -14.29 0.86 12.54
C LEU A 115 -13.81 -0.54 12.15
N LEU A 116 -14.62 -1.32 11.43
CA LEU A 116 -14.24 -2.64 10.92
C LEU A 116 -12.98 -2.55 10.06
N LEU A 117 -12.93 -1.61 9.10
CA LEU A 117 -11.76 -1.42 8.23
C LEU A 117 -10.51 -1.11 9.06
N ILE A 118 -10.62 -0.20 10.04
CA ILE A 118 -9.51 0.17 10.93
C ILE A 118 -9.04 -1.05 11.74
N VAL A 119 -9.96 -1.81 12.35
CA VAL A 119 -9.64 -3.00 13.14
C VAL A 119 -8.93 -4.05 12.29
N VAL A 120 -9.36 -4.28 11.05
CA VAL A 120 -8.70 -5.22 10.14
C VAL A 120 -7.28 -4.75 9.81
N ILE A 121 -7.09 -3.46 9.48
CA ILE A 121 -5.76 -2.89 9.18
C ILE A 121 -4.78 -3.10 10.35
N PHE A 122 -5.21 -2.74 11.57
CA PHE A 122 -4.37 -2.92 12.75
C PHE A 122 -4.21 -4.38 13.16
N GLY A 123 -5.25 -5.20 12.97
CA GLY A 123 -5.25 -6.63 13.25
C GLY A 123 -4.20 -7.38 12.44
N ILE A 124 -4.04 -7.03 11.16
CA ILE A 124 -2.99 -7.59 10.31
C ILE A 124 -1.60 -7.25 10.86
N LYS A 125 -1.36 -5.98 11.22
CA LYS A 125 -0.07 -5.55 11.80
C LYS A 125 0.22 -6.25 13.13
N PHE A 126 -0.80 -6.37 13.99
CA PHE A 126 -0.65 -7.01 15.29
C PHE A 126 -0.42 -8.52 15.16
N ALA A 127 -1.11 -9.19 14.24
CA ALA A 127 -0.88 -10.60 13.92
C ALA A 127 0.55 -10.84 13.41
N ASP A 128 1.09 -9.96 12.55
CA ASP A 128 2.50 -10.02 12.12
C ASP A 128 3.48 -9.87 13.30
N GLN A 129 3.22 -8.94 14.21
CA GLN A 129 4.05 -8.76 15.41
C GLN A 129 4.02 -9.99 16.34
N ILE A 130 2.85 -10.60 16.54
CA ILE A 130 2.72 -11.82 17.34
C ILE A 130 3.44 -12.98 16.67
N SER A 131 3.22 -13.17 15.37
CA SER A 131 3.81 -14.28 14.60
C SER A 131 5.34 -14.29 14.70
N LYS A 132 5.97 -13.12 14.61
CA LYS A 132 7.43 -12.95 14.80
C LYS A 132 7.90 -13.39 16.18
N LYS A 133 7.09 -13.17 17.23
CA LYS A 133 7.40 -13.59 18.60
C LYS A 133 7.34 -15.12 18.76
N PHE A 134 6.53 -15.80 17.96
CA PHE A 134 6.39 -17.26 17.95
C PHE A 134 7.27 -17.95 16.89
N ASN A 135 8.22 -17.25 16.28
CA ASN A 135 9.12 -17.77 15.24
C ASN A 135 8.43 -18.32 13.97
N PHE A 136 7.16 -17.96 13.75
CA PHE A 136 6.48 -18.24 12.49
C PHE A 136 6.59 -17.01 11.58
N ASN A 137 7.21 -17.15 10.41
CA ASN A 137 7.18 -16.11 9.38
C ASN A 137 5.98 -16.37 8.46
N ILE A 138 4.79 -15.92 8.86
CA ILE A 138 3.56 -16.08 8.06
C ILE A 138 3.59 -15.22 6.79
N PHE A 139 4.31 -14.10 6.82
CA PHE A 139 4.38 -13.15 5.72
C PHE A 139 5.74 -13.23 5.02
N GLN A 140 5.77 -13.72 3.76
CA GLN A 140 6.88 -13.40 2.87
C GLN A 140 6.75 -11.92 2.49
N TYR A 141 7.82 -11.14 2.67
CA TYR A 141 7.87 -9.76 2.24
C TYR A 141 7.56 -9.70 0.74
N SER A 142 6.38 -9.18 0.40
CA SER A 142 5.89 -9.10 -0.98
C SER A 142 6.82 -8.23 -1.81
N PHE A 143 7.58 -8.88 -2.70
CA PHE A 143 8.36 -8.25 -3.75
C PHE A 143 7.39 -7.58 -4.73
N GLY A 144 7.02 -6.32 -4.48
CA GLY A 144 6.17 -5.57 -5.41
C GLY A 144 5.46 -4.33 -4.85
N ASP A 145 5.28 -4.23 -3.52
CA ASP A 145 4.32 -3.27 -2.95
C ASP A 145 4.90 -1.88 -2.57
N GLY A 146 5.95 -1.41 -3.25
CA GLY A 146 6.50 -0.06 -3.04
C GLY A 146 7.40 0.09 -1.80
N ASN A 147 7.97 -1.01 -1.31
CA ASN A 147 9.13 -0.94 -0.43
C ASN A 147 10.38 -0.68 -1.25
N LEU A 148 11.13 0.38 -0.91
CA LEU A 148 12.47 0.64 -1.42
C LEU A 148 13.35 -0.58 -1.17
N ASN A 149 13.51 -1.42 -2.18
CA ASN A 149 14.43 -2.54 -2.13
C ASN A 149 15.75 -2.03 -2.71
N TYR A 150 16.68 -1.72 -1.82
CA TYR A 150 18.02 -1.32 -2.24
C TYR A 150 18.74 -2.57 -2.74
N THR A 151 19.00 -2.65 -4.03
CA THR A 151 19.64 -3.83 -4.62
C THR A 151 21.10 -3.54 -4.93
N LEU A 152 21.92 -4.55 -4.73
CA LEU A 152 23.33 -4.53 -5.08
C LEU A 152 23.60 -5.70 -6.02
N GLU A 153 24.07 -5.39 -7.22
CA GLU A 153 24.58 -6.35 -8.17
C GLU A 153 26.11 -6.31 -8.15
N LEU A 154 26.73 -7.46 -7.90
CA LEU A 154 28.17 -7.61 -7.81
C LEU A 154 28.62 -8.65 -8.83
N ASN A 155 29.65 -8.31 -9.60
CA ASN A 155 30.35 -9.27 -10.45
C ASN A 155 31.78 -9.48 -9.91
N SER A 156 32.17 -10.72 -9.67
CA SER A 156 33.50 -11.10 -9.20
C SER A 156 34.14 -12.17 -10.07
N SER A 157 35.47 -12.17 -10.15
CA SER A 157 36.26 -13.18 -10.87
C SER A 157 36.45 -14.49 -10.10
N GLU A 158 36.21 -14.49 -8.78
CA GLU A 158 36.33 -15.66 -7.91
C GLU A 158 35.09 -15.84 -7.04
N GLU A 159 34.88 -17.07 -6.55
CA GLU A 159 33.76 -17.37 -5.69
C GLU A 159 33.94 -16.71 -4.31
N LEU A 160 33.02 -15.81 -3.98
CA LEU A 160 33.02 -15.09 -2.72
C LEU A 160 32.12 -15.81 -1.70
N ASN A 161 32.65 -16.88 -1.11
CA ASN A 161 31.96 -17.70 -0.08
C ASN A 161 31.48 -16.91 1.14
N GLU A 162 32.12 -15.79 1.46
CA GLU A 162 31.71 -14.89 2.54
C GLU A 162 30.38 -14.18 2.23
N PHE A 163 30.10 -13.94 0.95
CA PHE A 163 28.90 -13.25 0.50
C PHE A 163 27.73 -14.23 0.41
N LEU A 164 27.97 -15.48 -0.03
CA LEU A 164 27.00 -16.58 -0.10
C LEU A 164 26.33 -16.92 1.25
N LYS A 165 26.98 -16.60 2.38
CA LYS A 165 26.44 -16.83 3.73
C LYS A 165 25.43 -15.77 4.19
N ASN A 166 25.26 -14.66 3.46
CA ASN A 166 24.24 -13.69 3.82
C ASN A 166 22.85 -14.18 3.41
N GLU A 167 21.93 -14.21 4.37
CA GLU A 167 20.50 -14.54 4.16
C GLU A 167 19.77 -13.57 3.19
N ASN A 168 20.43 -12.47 2.80
CA ASN A 168 19.87 -11.42 1.95
C ASN A 168 20.18 -11.57 0.45
N ILE A 169 20.81 -12.69 0.03
CA ILE A 169 21.00 -12.99 -1.39
C ILE A 169 19.68 -13.48 -1.99
N ILE A 170 19.27 -12.85 -3.09
CA ILE A 170 18.10 -13.26 -3.85
C ILE A 170 18.49 -14.08 -5.06
N ASN A 171 19.60 -13.73 -5.70
CA ASN A 171 20.03 -14.39 -6.92
C ASN A 171 21.55 -14.57 -6.96
N PHE A 172 21.98 -15.76 -7.39
CA PHE A 172 23.37 -16.10 -7.65
C PHE A 172 23.46 -16.75 -9.03
N TYR A 173 24.37 -16.28 -9.85
CA TYR A 173 24.59 -16.77 -11.20
C TYR A 173 26.08 -16.90 -11.49
N PHE A 174 26.50 -18.03 -12.06
CA PHE A 174 27.88 -18.25 -12.49
C PHE A 174 27.93 -18.40 -14.01
N ASP A 175 28.65 -17.50 -14.68
CA ASP A 175 28.93 -17.58 -16.10
C ASP A 175 30.22 -18.39 -16.32
N LYS A 176 30.05 -19.67 -16.68
CA LYS A 176 31.16 -20.59 -16.95
C LYS A 176 32.00 -20.19 -18.18
N LYS A 177 31.50 -19.36 -19.09
CA LYS A 177 32.20 -18.94 -20.31
C LYS A 177 33.16 -17.80 -20.06
N ASN A 178 32.76 -16.85 -19.22
CA ASN A 178 33.55 -15.67 -18.86
C ASN A 178 34.23 -15.78 -17.48
N ASN A 179 34.02 -16.90 -16.78
CA ASN A 179 34.52 -17.17 -15.43
C ASN A 179 34.12 -16.07 -14.41
N ASN A 180 32.88 -15.59 -14.51
CA ASN A 180 32.35 -14.50 -13.68
C ASN A 180 31.22 -14.97 -12.77
N TYR A 181 31.28 -14.55 -11.51
CA TYR A 181 30.25 -14.78 -10.50
C TYR A 181 29.42 -13.51 -10.33
N SER A 182 28.11 -13.61 -10.52
CA SER A 182 27.16 -12.52 -10.35
C SER A 182 26.27 -12.75 -9.12
N TYR A 183 26.22 -11.78 -8.23
CA TYR A 183 25.43 -11.81 -7.00
C TYR A 183 24.42 -10.65 -7.01
N ARG A 184 23.16 -10.92 -6.67
CA ARG A 184 22.14 -9.90 -6.41
C ARG A 184 21.69 -9.98 -4.96
N ILE A 185 21.97 -8.92 -4.20
CA ILE A 185 21.70 -8.79 -2.77
C ILE A 185 20.68 -7.66 -2.56
N VAL A 186 19.76 -7.83 -1.59
CA VAL A 186 18.75 -6.81 -1.29
C VAL A 186 18.83 -6.35 0.16
N PHE A 187 18.80 -5.03 0.34
CA PHE A 187 18.91 -4.37 1.63
C PHE A 187 17.63 -3.59 1.94
N LYS A 188 17.30 -3.55 3.24
CA LYS A 188 16.12 -2.85 3.76
C LYS A 188 16.35 -1.34 3.92
N THR A 189 17.60 -0.94 4.16
CA THR A 189 17.95 0.47 4.35
C THR A 189 19.08 0.89 3.41
N LYS A 190 19.05 2.18 3.03
CA LYS A 190 20.13 2.81 2.25
C LYS A 190 21.48 2.71 2.97
N LYS A 191 21.45 2.79 4.30
CA LYS A 191 22.65 2.73 5.14
C LYS A 191 23.31 1.35 5.05
N ASP A 192 22.53 0.28 5.17
CA ASP A 192 23.04 -1.09 5.04
C ASP A 192 23.60 -1.35 3.64
N LEU A 193 22.92 -0.87 2.59
CA LEU A 193 23.42 -0.93 1.22
C LEU A 193 24.78 -0.21 1.11
N MET A 194 24.88 1.02 1.62
CA MET A 194 26.11 1.82 1.54
C MET A 194 27.27 1.17 2.31
N GLU A 195 27.04 0.75 3.55
CA GLU A 195 28.06 0.05 4.36
C GLU A 195 28.52 -1.26 3.69
N PHE A 196 27.61 -1.96 3.01
CA PHE A 196 27.97 -3.16 2.25
C PHE A 196 28.72 -2.83 0.96
N THR A 197 28.32 -1.78 0.24
CA THR A 197 29.05 -1.33 -0.95
C THR A 197 30.47 -0.89 -0.63
N ASP A 198 30.69 -0.24 0.50
CA ASP A 198 32.02 0.22 0.92
C ASP A 198 32.91 -0.95 1.37
N ARG A 199 32.33 -2.01 1.93
CA ARG A 199 33.05 -3.28 2.17
C ARG A 199 33.39 -3.99 0.87
N ALA A 200 32.45 -4.06 -0.07
CA ALA A 200 32.65 -4.69 -1.37
C ALA A 200 33.74 -3.98 -2.19
N LYS A 201 33.74 -2.64 -2.24
CA LYS A 201 34.76 -1.85 -2.96
C LYS A 201 36.20 -2.10 -2.50
N LYS A 202 36.40 -2.55 -1.26
CA LYS A 202 37.74 -2.83 -0.71
C LYS A 202 38.31 -4.18 -1.17
N GLN A 203 37.52 -5.02 -1.84
CA GLN A 203 37.99 -6.29 -2.35
C GLN A 203 38.43 -6.17 -3.81
N GLU A 204 39.70 -6.43 -4.08
CA GLU A 204 40.30 -6.38 -5.42
C GLU A 204 39.69 -7.40 -6.41
N LYS A 205 39.00 -8.42 -5.88
CA LYS A 205 38.37 -9.51 -6.65
C LYS A 205 37.04 -9.12 -7.29
N ILE A 206 36.52 -7.92 -7.00
CA ILE A 206 35.24 -7.44 -7.52
C ILE A 206 35.49 -6.63 -8.79
N LEU A 207 34.94 -7.12 -9.89
CA LEU A 207 35.10 -6.51 -11.21
C LEU A 207 34.16 -5.31 -11.38
N ASN A 208 32.89 -5.47 -11.01
CA ASN A 208 31.88 -4.43 -11.17
C ASN A 208 30.87 -4.45 -10.01
N ILE A 209 30.43 -3.25 -9.61
CA ILE A 209 29.42 -3.04 -8.57
C ILE A 209 28.35 -2.10 -9.13
N ARG A 210 27.08 -2.53 -9.09
CA ARG A 210 25.92 -1.71 -9.41
C ARG A 210 24.99 -1.66 -8.22
N ALA A 211 24.80 -0.48 -7.64
CA ALA A 211 23.87 -0.27 -6.56
C ALA A 211 22.63 0.45 -7.11
N ASP A 212 21.50 -0.25 -7.19
CA ASP A 212 20.24 0.35 -7.60
C ASP A 212 19.46 0.77 -6.34
N ILE A 213 19.24 2.07 -6.22
CA ILE A 213 18.52 2.72 -5.12
C ILE A 213 17.05 2.93 -5.54
N GLN A 214 16.51 2.05 -6.39
CA GLN A 214 15.25 2.30 -7.09
C GLN A 214 14.06 2.41 -6.12
N SER A 215 13.20 3.38 -6.44
CA SER A 215 11.99 3.76 -5.71
C SER A 215 10.74 3.01 -6.14
#